data_AF-A0AAP0F8E8-F1
#
_entry.id   AF-A0AAP0F8E8-F1
#
_cell.length_a   1.000
_cell.length_b   1.000
_cell.length_c   1.000
_cell.angle_alpha   90.00
_cell.angle_beta   90.00
_cell.angle_gamma   90.00
#
_symmetry.space_group_name_H-M   'P 1'
#
loop_
_entity.id
_entity.type
_entity.pdbx_description
1 polymer ?
#
loop_
_entity_poly.entity_id
_entity_poly.type
_entity_poly.pdbx_seq_one_letter_code
_entity_poly.pdbx_strand_id
1 'polypeptide(L)'
;MENMKADLTLAENMQINLEEYLNLNPQKRPKIAFNVRAIDSTFWPSYKSPIPKLPAELKKCVSTFEIFYREKVLTMFRKDLNTSKRNLPWIYNVGTCTICSYFKQKTVKLDLTALQAAVLMVFNDADVWSFSAIKRAVDLNDDDLTEVLYSLTMGKCKILKK
;
A
#
# COMPACT_ATOMS: atom_id res chain seq x y z
N MET A 1 -2.98 -9.54 -23.52
CA MET A 1 -3.53 -10.22 -22.31
C MET A 1 -2.60 -11.32 -21.82
N GLU A 2 -1.98 -12.13 -22.70
CA GLU A 2 -1.05 -13.19 -22.28
C GLU A 2 0.15 -12.66 -21.46
N ASN A 3 0.74 -11.54 -21.88
CA ASN A 3 1.83 -10.90 -21.12
C ASN A 3 1.40 -10.50 -19.70
N MET A 4 0.16 -10.03 -19.50
CA MET A 4 -0.36 -9.69 -18.16
C MET A 4 -0.50 -10.93 -17.28
N LYS A 5 -0.91 -12.08 -17.86
CA LYS A 5 -1.01 -13.34 -17.13
C LYS A 5 0.37 -13.83 -16.70
N ALA A 6 1.34 -13.80 -17.62
CA ALA A 6 2.73 -14.16 -17.32
C ALA A 6 3.30 -13.25 -16.21
N ASP A 7 3.00 -11.96 -16.26
CA ASP A 7 3.44 -10.98 -15.25
C ASP A 7 2.80 -11.22 -13.88
N LEU A 8 1.52 -11.63 -13.83
CA LEU A 8 0.88 -12.07 -12.57
C LEU A 8 1.55 -13.33 -11.99
N THR A 9 1.88 -14.31 -12.83
CA THR A 9 2.60 -15.52 -12.38
C THR A 9 4.00 -15.17 -11.86
N LEU A 10 4.69 -14.22 -12.50
CA LEU A 10 5.98 -13.71 -12.00
C LEU A 10 5.82 -13.02 -10.64
N ALA A 11 4.76 -12.22 -10.46
CA ALA A 11 4.45 -11.56 -9.20
C ALA A 11 4.16 -12.57 -8.07
N GLU A 12 3.45 -13.66 -8.35
CA GLU A 12 3.20 -14.74 -7.39
C GLU A 12 4.49 -15.43 -6.95
N ASN A 13 5.36 -15.78 -7.90
CA ASN A 13 6.68 -16.34 -7.59
C ASN A 13 7.54 -15.37 -6.76
N MET A 14 7.45 -14.07 -7.04
CA MET A 14 8.15 -13.04 -6.28
C MET A 14 7.64 -12.94 -4.83
N GLN A 15 6.34 -13.13 -4.60
CA GLN A 15 5.76 -13.17 -3.26
C GLN A 15 6.27 -14.40 -2.48
N ILE A 16 6.39 -15.57 -3.12
CA ILE A 16 6.97 -16.76 -2.48
C ILE A 16 8.42 -16.49 -2.05
N ASN A 17 9.23 -15.94 -2.95
CA ASN A 17 10.62 -15.57 -2.66
C ASN A 17 10.74 -14.53 -1.54
N LEU A 18 9.78 -13.61 -1.43
CA LEU A 18 9.71 -12.64 -0.34
C LEU A 18 9.46 -13.36 0.99
N GLU A 19 8.49 -14.27 1.07
CA GLU A 19 8.22 -15.03 2.30
C GLU A 19 9.44 -15.87 2.74
N GLU A 20 10.11 -16.54 1.80
CA GLU A 20 11.36 -17.25 2.08
C GLU A 20 12.44 -16.32 2.63
N TYR A 21 12.61 -15.15 2.01
CA TYR A 21 13.56 -14.14 2.47
C TYR A 21 13.23 -13.63 3.89
N LEU A 22 11.95 -13.43 4.22
CA LEU A 22 11.50 -12.99 5.54
C LEU A 22 11.66 -14.09 6.60
N ASN A 23 11.49 -15.35 6.23
CA ASN A 23 11.75 -16.49 7.12
C ASN A 23 13.24 -16.60 7.47
N LEU A 24 14.14 -16.32 6.52
CA LEU A 24 15.59 -16.25 6.76
C LEU A 24 16.01 -14.98 7.51
N ASN A 25 15.19 -13.92 7.48
CA ASN A 25 15.47 -12.63 8.11
C ASN A 25 14.31 -12.18 9.01
N PRO A 26 14.00 -12.89 10.13
CA PRO A 26 12.83 -12.59 10.97
C PRO A 26 12.79 -11.13 11.47
N GLN A 27 13.96 -10.52 11.71
CA GLN A 27 14.12 -9.14 12.14
C GLN A 27 13.59 -8.11 11.13
N LYS A 28 13.58 -8.45 9.83
CA LYS A 28 13.07 -7.59 8.75
C LYS A 28 11.56 -7.74 8.55
N ARG A 29 10.90 -8.71 9.21
CA ARG A 29 9.48 -8.98 9.05
C ARG A 29 8.61 -7.82 9.55
N PRO A 30 7.65 -7.33 8.75
CA PRO A 30 6.64 -6.40 9.23
C PRO A 30 5.78 -7.07 10.33
N LYS A 31 5.23 -6.26 11.24
CA LYS A 31 4.33 -6.76 12.29
C LYS A 31 2.93 -7.10 11.75
N ILE A 32 2.61 -6.59 10.56
CA ILE A 32 1.34 -6.83 9.87
C ILE A 32 1.54 -7.84 8.74
N ALA A 33 0.50 -8.62 8.46
CA ALA A 33 0.47 -9.47 7.27
C ALA A 33 0.48 -8.60 6.02
N PHE A 34 1.30 -8.96 5.03
CA PHE A 34 1.54 -8.12 3.86
C PHE A 34 1.87 -8.97 2.64
N ASN A 35 1.20 -8.68 1.53
CA ASN A 35 1.42 -9.30 0.23
C ASN A 35 1.68 -8.20 -0.81
N VAL A 36 2.64 -8.43 -1.71
CA VAL A 36 3.00 -7.49 -2.77
C VAL A 36 2.93 -8.16 -4.12
N ARG A 37 2.50 -7.40 -5.13
CA ARG A 37 2.64 -7.79 -6.53
C ARG A 37 3.42 -6.71 -7.25
N ALA A 38 4.60 -7.08 -7.74
CA ALA A 38 5.38 -6.26 -8.64
C ALA A 38 5.04 -6.67 -10.08
N ILE A 39 4.62 -5.70 -10.88
CA ILE A 39 4.16 -5.88 -12.27
C ILE A 39 4.84 -4.88 -13.19
N ASP A 40 4.98 -5.22 -14.47
CA ASP A 40 5.59 -4.38 -15.48
C ASP A 40 4.58 -3.38 -16.05
N SER A 41 4.76 -2.09 -15.80
CA SER A 41 3.86 -1.02 -16.25
C SER A 41 3.56 -1.01 -17.76
N THR A 42 4.41 -1.63 -18.61
CA THR A 42 4.18 -1.68 -20.06
C THR A 42 2.98 -2.54 -20.46
N PHE A 43 2.57 -3.50 -19.61
CA PHE A 43 1.46 -4.41 -19.90
C PHE A 43 0.16 -4.00 -19.21
N TRP A 44 0.19 -3.00 -18.33
CA TRP A 44 -0.94 -2.63 -17.48
C TRP A 44 -1.41 -1.20 -17.75
N PRO A 45 -2.69 -0.88 -17.44
CA PRO A 45 -3.18 0.49 -17.53
C PRO A 45 -2.34 1.44 -16.68
N SER A 46 -2.11 2.66 -17.18
CA SER A 46 -1.43 3.69 -16.40
C SER A 46 -2.35 4.17 -15.28
N TYR A 47 -1.94 3.95 -14.03
CA TYR A 47 -2.62 4.46 -12.85
C TYR A 47 -1.96 5.76 -12.39
N LYS A 48 -2.72 6.85 -12.33
CA LYS A 48 -2.33 8.00 -11.52
C LYS A 48 -2.54 7.59 -10.07
N SER A 49 -1.47 7.54 -9.29
CA SER A 49 -1.55 7.28 -7.86
C SER A 49 -0.90 8.43 -7.11
N PRO A 50 -1.62 9.11 -6.20
CA PRO A 50 -0.97 10.00 -5.25
C PRO A 50 0.00 9.19 -4.38
N ILE A 51 1.02 9.88 -3.86
CA ILE A 51 1.99 9.32 -2.93
C ILE A 51 1.66 9.88 -1.54
N PRO A 52 0.79 9.20 -0.77
CA PRO A 52 0.43 9.68 0.55
C PRO A 52 1.61 9.54 1.52
N LYS A 53 1.59 10.35 2.58
CA LYS A 53 2.36 10.09 3.79
C LYS A 53 1.77 8.88 4.50
N LEU A 54 2.35 7.72 4.21
CA LEU A 54 1.92 6.45 4.80
C LEU A 54 2.12 6.39 6.33
N PRO A 55 1.26 5.64 7.04
CA PRO A 55 1.50 5.27 8.43
C PRO A 55 2.74 4.38 8.58
N ALA A 56 3.32 4.34 9.77
CA ALA A 56 4.62 3.70 10.03
C ALA A 56 4.60 2.20 9.68
N GLU A 57 3.48 1.53 9.92
CA GLU A 57 3.27 0.12 9.64
C GLU A 57 3.37 -0.16 8.14
N LEU A 58 2.70 0.64 7.31
CA LEU A 58 2.74 0.50 5.85
C LEU A 58 4.10 0.90 5.28
N LYS A 59 4.74 1.95 5.84
CA LYS A 59 6.11 2.33 5.46
C LYS A 59 7.09 1.17 5.68
N LYS A 60 6.99 0.47 6.80
CA LYS A 60 7.84 -0.69 7.08
C LYS A 60 7.64 -1.79 6.02
N CYS A 61 6.40 -2.07 5.63
CA CYS A 61 6.11 -3.03 4.57
C CYS A 61 6.75 -2.64 3.22
N VAL A 62 6.57 -1.39 2.82
CA VAL A 62 7.18 -0.82 1.60
C VAL A 62 8.70 -0.96 1.63
N SER A 63 9.33 -0.49 2.71
CA SER A 63 10.80 -0.54 2.84
C SER A 63 11.33 -1.98 2.88
N THR A 64 10.65 -2.90 3.56
CA THR A 64 11.05 -4.31 3.57
C THR A 64 11.02 -4.91 2.17
N PHE A 65 9.99 -4.63 1.38
CA PHE A 65 9.91 -5.11 0.00
C PHE A 65 10.98 -4.48 -0.90
N GLU A 66 11.23 -3.18 -0.79
CA GLU A 66 12.27 -2.50 -1.57
C GLU A 66 13.67 -3.04 -1.28
N ILE A 67 13.94 -3.34 0.00
CA ILE A 67 15.19 -4.00 0.41
C ILE A 67 15.29 -5.38 -0.22
N PHE A 68 14.25 -6.21 -0.10
CA PHE A 68 14.19 -7.54 -0.73
C PHE A 68 14.41 -7.46 -2.25
N TYR A 69 13.68 -6.59 -2.93
CA TYR A 69 13.75 -6.40 -4.38
C TYR A 69 15.18 -6.00 -4.80
N ARG A 70 15.81 -5.09 -4.06
CA ARG A 70 17.20 -4.69 -4.32
C ARG A 70 18.21 -5.79 -4.00
N GLU A 71 18.04 -6.52 -2.91
CA GLU A 71 19.01 -7.51 -2.44
C GLU A 71 18.93 -8.85 -3.19
N LYS A 72 17.76 -9.22 -3.71
CA LYS A 72 17.52 -10.52 -4.38
C LYS A 72 17.27 -10.35 -5.87
N VAL A 73 16.34 -9.50 -6.27
CA VAL A 73 15.96 -9.36 -7.68
C VAL A 73 17.07 -8.63 -8.45
N LEU A 74 17.49 -7.46 -7.97
CA LEU A 74 18.57 -6.71 -8.65
C LEU A 74 19.95 -7.35 -8.54
N THR A 75 20.16 -8.35 -7.68
CA THR A 75 21.45 -9.07 -7.55
C THR A 75 21.46 -10.40 -8.30
N MET A 76 20.35 -11.16 -8.32
CA MET A 76 20.25 -12.44 -9.02
C MET A 76 20.09 -12.26 -10.53
N PHE A 77 19.41 -11.19 -10.99
CA PHE A 77 19.27 -10.89 -12.41
C PHE A 77 20.42 -10.04 -12.99
N ARG A 78 21.59 -9.97 -12.31
CA ARG A 78 22.82 -9.26 -12.75
C ARG A 78 23.55 -9.90 -13.94
N LYS A 79 22.82 -10.37 -14.95
CA LYS A 79 23.43 -10.66 -16.26
C LYS A 79 23.08 -9.62 -17.33
N ASP A 80 21.97 -8.88 -17.17
CA ASP A 80 21.62 -7.78 -18.06
C ASP A 80 21.86 -6.41 -17.42
N LEU A 81 22.80 -5.67 -18.01
CA LEU A 81 23.27 -4.33 -17.62
C LEU A 81 22.15 -3.27 -17.57
N ASN A 82 20.93 -3.60 -18.04
CA ASN A 82 19.79 -2.69 -18.15
C ASN A 82 18.77 -2.76 -17.00
N THR A 83 18.86 -3.78 -16.12
CA THR A 83 17.90 -3.98 -15.01
C THR A 83 18.20 -3.07 -13.81
N SER A 84 19.41 -2.52 -13.73
CA SER A 84 19.94 -1.69 -12.63
C SER A 84 19.26 -0.33 -12.42
N LYS A 85 18.31 0.06 -13.30
CA LYS A 85 17.63 1.38 -13.26
C LYS A 85 16.11 1.28 -13.21
N ARG A 86 15.54 0.11 -12.87
CA ARG A 86 14.09 -0.02 -12.71
C ARG A 86 13.65 0.64 -11.41
N ASN A 87 12.96 1.78 -11.53
CA ASN A 87 12.25 2.39 -10.41
C ASN A 87 11.03 1.54 -10.07
N LEU A 88 10.71 1.41 -8.78
CA LEU A 88 9.55 0.67 -8.29
C LEU A 88 8.50 1.68 -7.76
N PRO A 89 7.72 2.33 -8.64
CA PRO A 89 6.66 3.23 -8.20
C PRO A 89 5.52 2.43 -7.56
N TRP A 90 5.12 2.83 -6.35
CA TRP A 90 4.01 2.21 -5.64
C TRP A 90 2.67 2.79 -6.09
N ILE A 91 1.69 1.91 -6.32
CA ILE A 91 0.33 2.30 -6.71
C ILE A 91 -0.60 2.04 -5.52
N TYR A 92 -0.87 3.09 -4.75
CA TYR A 92 -1.66 3.00 -3.52
C TYR A 92 -3.17 2.94 -3.77
N ASN A 93 -3.64 3.43 -4.92
CA ASN A 93 -5.07 3.40 -5.28
C ASN A 93 -5.61 1.98 -5.48
N VAL A 94 -4.76 1.05 -5.89
CA VAL A 94 -5.12 -0.37 -6.13
C VAL A 94 -4.79 -1.25 -4.92
N GLY A 95 -3.98 -0.74 -3.99
CA GLY A 95 -3.64 -1.44 -2.76
C GLY A 95 -4.84 -1.53 -1.82
N THR A 96 -5.12 -2.73 -1.33
CA THR A 96 -6.14 -2.99 -0.31
C THR A 96 -5.48 -3.33 1.02
N CYS A 97 -6.20 -3.05 2.10
CA CYS A 97 -5.78 -3.42 3.45
C CYS A 97 -7.00 -3.65 4.34
N THR A 98 -6.81 -4.49 5.34
CA THR A 98 -7.83 -4.76 6.36
C THR A 98 -7.36 -4.15 7.67
N ILE A 99 -8.15 -3.24 8.25
CA ILE A 99 -7.88 -2.65 9.56
C ILE A 99 -8.93 -3.11 10.58
N CYS A 100 -8.52 -3.22 11.84
CA CYS A 100 -9.43 -3.45 12.97
C CYS A 100 -9.75 -2.11 13.62
N SER A 101 -11.02 -1.70 13.57
CA SER A 101 -11.51 -0.46 14.17
C SER A 101 -12.27 -0.74 15.45
N TYR A 102 -11.86 -0.08 16.53
CA TYR A 102 -12.44 -0.23 17.87
C TYR A 102 -13.43 0.91 18.12
N PHE A 103 -14.69 0.73 17.73
CA PHE A 103 -15.73 1.69 18.05
C PHE A 103 -16.30 1.41 19.45
N LYS A 104 -16.85 2.45 20.10
CA LYS A 104 -17.45 2.34 21.46
C LYS A 104 -18.44 1.18 21.62
N GLN A 105 -19.20 0.87 20.56
CA GLN A 105 -20.22 -0.18 20.58
C GLN A 105 -19.73 -1.54 20.12
N LYS A 106 -18.75 -1.59 19.21
CA LYS A 106 -18.27 -2.84 18.60
C LYS A 106 -16.91 -2.67 17.93
N THR A 107 -16.18 -3.77 17.89
CA THR A 107 -15.00 -3.89 17.02
C THR A 107 -15.44 -4.33 15.64
N VAL A 108 -14.97 -3.66 14.59
CA VAL A 108 -15.31 -3.97 13.19
C VAL A 108 -14.02 -4.12 12.39
N LYS A 109 -13.97 -5.14 11.53
CA LYS A 109 -12.91 -5.25 10.52
C LYS A 109 -13.37 -4.52 9.26
N LEU A 110 -12.54 -3.62 8.75
CA LEU A 110 -12.82 -2.81 7.58
C LEU A 110 -11.84 -3.18 6.46
N ASP A 111 -12.38 -3.59 5.32
CA ASP A 111 -11.60 -3.76 4.08
C ASP A 111 -11.65 -2.46 3.30
N LEU A 112 -10.48 -1.86 3.11
CA LEU A 112 -10.31 -0.50 2.63
C LEU A 112 -9.18 -0.42 1.60
N THR A 113 -9.15 0.67 0.82
CA THR A 113 -7.96 1.04 0.06
C THR A 113 -6.86 1.56 0.99
N ALA A 114 -5.60 1.51 0.53
CA ALA A 114 -4.47 2.04 1.29
C ALA A 114 -4.64 3.55 1.60
N LEU A 115 -5.25 4.32 0.70
CA LEU A 115 -5.56 5.73 0.93
C LEU A 115 -6.61 5.93 2.02
N GLN A 116 -7.70 5.16 1.98
CA GLN A 116 -8.74 5.20 3.02
C GLN A 116 -8.16 4.86 4.39
N ALA A 117 -7.32 3.83 4.48
CA ALA A 117 -6.65 3.49 5.73
C ALA A 117 -5.68 4.59 6.19
N ALA A 118 -4.91 5.20 5.29
CA ALA A 118 -4.03 6.31 5.63
C ALA A 118 -4.80 7.48 6.26
N VAL A 119 -5.98 7.82 5.72
CA VAL A 119 -6.87 8.85 6.29
C VAL A 119 -7.43 8.42 7.65
N LEU A 120 -7.93 7.19 7.80
CA LEU A 120 -8.49 6.73 9.06
C LEU A 120 -7.45 6.62 10.19
N MET A 121 -6.20 6.29 9.87
CA MET A 121 -5.13 6.19 10.86
C MET A 121 -4.83 7.53 11.54
N VAL A 122 -5.12 8.66 10.89
CA VAL A 122 -4.97 10.01 11.49
C VAL A 122 -5.90 10.19 12.70
N PHE A 123 -7.05 9.51 12.72
CA PHE A 123 -8.02 9.60 13.82
C PHE A 123 -7.57 8.85 15.08
N ASN A 124 -6.45 8.12 15.05
CA ASN A 124 -5.88 7.54 16.27
C ASN A 124 -5.29 8.62 17.20
N ASP A 125 -4.90 9.77 16.65
CA ASP A 125 -4.31 10.87 17.40
C ASP A 125 -5.37 11.82 17.98
N ALA A 126 -6.52 11.95 17.31
CA ALA A 126 -7.67 12.74 17.79
C ALA A 126 -8.98 12.35 17.08
N ASP A 127 -10.11 12.49 17.79
CA ASP A 127 -11.45 12.14 17.29
C ASP A 127 -11.99 13.09 16.20
N VAL A 128 -11.49 14.34 16.16
CA VAL A 128 -12.01 15.40 15.29
C VAL A 128 -10.87 16.10 14.58
N TRP A 129 -10.98 16.21 13.26
CA TRP A 129 -9.98 16.82 12.41
C TRP A 129 -10.63 17.76 11.39
N SER A 130 -9.96 18.86 11.08
CA SER A 130 -10.34 19.72 9.95
C SER A 130 -9.78 19.14 8.65
N PHE A 131 -10.46 19.43 7.53
CA PHE A 131 -10.01 19.01 6.20
C PHE A 131 -8.55 19.39 5.91
N SER A 132 -8.16 20.63 6.25
CA SER A 132 -6.79 21.12 6.03
C SER A 132 -5.74 20.41 6.90
N ALA A 133 -6.11 19.98 8.11
CA ALA A 133 -5.23 19.21 8.99
C ALA A 133 -5.03 17.78 8.46
N ILE A 134 -6.10 17.11 8.02
CA ILE A 134 -6.02 15.78 7.39
C ILE A 134 -5.16 15.85 6.12
N LYS A 135 -5.37 16.87 5.28
CA LYS A 135 -4.59 17.10 4.06
C LYS A 135 -3.09 17.15 4.35
N ARG A 136 -2.69 17.92 5.36
CA ARG A 136 -1.28 18.03 5.77
C ARG A 136 -0.75 16.74 6.39
N ALA A 137 -1.59 15.99 7.11
CA ALA A 137 -1.19 14.75 7.76
C ALA A 137 -0.93 13.62 6.75
N VAL A 138 -1.78 13.51 5.72
CA VAL A 138 -1.71 12.42 4.72
C VAL A 138 -1.00 12.86 3.43
N ASP A 139 -0.78 14.16 3.22
CA ASP A 139 -0.13 14.74 2.05
C ASP A 139 -0.83 14.40 0.72
N LEU A 140 -2.14 14.65 0.68
CA LEU A 140 -2.97 14.48 -0.53
C LEU A 140 -3.38 15.84 -1.09
N ASN A 141 -3.67 15.89 -2.40
CA ASN A 141 -4.31 17.07 -3.00
C ASN A 141 -5.80 17.14 -2.62
N ASP A 142 -6.45 18.25 -2.95
CA ASP A 142 -7.85 18.48 -2.54
C ASP A 142 -8.82 17.51 -3.22
N ASP A 143 -8.60 17.16 -4.48
CA ASP A 143 -9.46 16.27 -5.25
C ASP A 143 -9.41 14.83 -4.70
N ASP A 144 -8.20 14.28 -4.54
CA ASP A 144 -7.95 12.93 -4.02
C ASP A 144 -8.47 12.81 -2.57
N LEU A 145 -8.23 13.81 -1.72
CA LEU A 145 -8.71 13.80 -0.35
C LEU A 145 -10.24 13.87 -0.29
N THR A 146 -10.86 14.68 -1.15
CA THR A 146 -12.32 14.80 -1.23
C THR A 146 -12.94 13.47 -1.64
N GLU A 147 -12.39 12.78 -2.64
CA GLU A 147 -12.87 11.47 -3.07
C GLU A 147 -12.77 10.43 -1.94
N VAL A 148 -11.62 10.37 -1.26
CA VAL A 148 -11.41 9.44 -0.14
C VAL A 148 -12.38 9.75 1.01
N LEU A 149 -12.50 11.01 1.43
CA LEU A 149 -13.41 11.39 2.52
C LEU A 149 -14.88 11.19 2.13
N TYR A 150 -15.24 11.43 0.87
CA TYR A 150 -16.59 11.13 0.38
C TYR A 150 -16.89 9.64 0.54
N SER A 151 -15.97 8.75 0.15
CA SER A 151 -16.16 7.30 0.32
C SER A 151 -16.31 6.83 1.78
N LEU A 152 -15.74 7.57 2.74
CA LEU A 152 -15.76 7.26 4.18
C LEU A 152 -16.93 7.90 4.93
N THR A 153 -17.54 8.96 4.37
CA THR A 153 -18.66 9.71 4.95
C THR A 153 -20.00 9.40 4.26
N MET A 154 -19.94 9.04 2.98
CA MET A 154 -21.08 8.80 2.09
C MET A 154 -20.99 7.39 1.51
N GLY A 155 -22.05 6.60 1.67
CA GLY A 155 -22.12 5.23 1.18
C GLY A 155 -22.68 4.24 2.21
N LYS A 156 -22.45 2.95 1.97
CA LYS A 156 -22.90 1.86 2.87
C LYS A 156 -22.09 1.81 4.17
N CYS A 157 -20.85 2.28 4.15
CA CYS A 157 -19.96 2.32 5.32
C CYS A 157 -19.74 3.78 5.77
N LYS A 158 -20.70 4.33 6.53
CA LYS A 158 -20.57 5.66 7.15
C LYS A 158 -19.68 5.57 8.39
N ILE A 159 -18.37 5.66 8.19
CA ILE A 159 -17.38 5.56 9.26
C ILE A 159 -17.15 6.94 9.88
N LEU A 160 -17.02 7.96 9.04
CA LEU A 160 -16.77 9.34 9.45
C LEU A 160 -18.05 10.17 9.38
N LYS A 161 -18.14 11.19 10.25
CA LYS A 161 -19.17 12.23 10.18
C LYS A 161 -18.50 13.51 9.69
N LYS A 162 -19.14 14.17 8.73
CA LYS A 162 -18.74 15.49 8.25
C LYS A 162 -19.19 16.57 9.23
#